data_AF-A0A933K0I3-F1
#
_entry.id   AF-A0A933K0I3-F1
#
_cell.length_a   1.000
_cell.length_b   1.000
_cell.length_c   1.000
_cell.angle_alpha   90.00
_cell.angle_beta   90.00
_cell.angle_gamma   90.00
#
_symmetry.space_group_name_H-M   'P 1'
#
loop_
_entity.id
_entity.type
_entity.pdbx_description
1 polymer ?
#
loop_
_entity_poly.entity_id
_entity_poly.type
_entity_poly.pdbx_seq_one_letter_code
_entity_poly.pdbx_strand_id
1 'polypeptide(L)'
;MTRGEAGGSRIPTRPGLLALLVTVGAQLALLATDGWAGARAPVPAWSASWIWSSARGAEPDHHVYFRRAFTLATAPAVPCSVRVSAATHYVLFVNGRKVGFGPPIADPRRHYFDTREIGPYLRPGPNVVAALVHSLATPTQDFHGGRGLFILQGTVEQPLGPVCLDTDRRWRHLVSRVWRHDAPRQSPQLHTVEIADLRQEPVGWAASAFDDSGWAPALEIGRPPCCGYGEPVPRELGEIDEVLRPVARVAASGEVRRCRLLPPGPAAEALRG
;
A
#
# COMPACT_ATOMS: atom_id res chain seq x y z
N MET A 1 32.34 75.79 13.90
CA MET A 1 32.39 76.22 15.32
C MET A 1 31.07 75.79 15.90
N THR A 2 30.88 74.85 16.84
CA THR A 2 31.60 74.34 18.03
C THR A 2 30.82 73.05 18.43
N ARG A 3 31.40 71.85 18.61
CA ARG A 3 32.14 71.28 19.76
C ARG A 3 31.42 71.34 21.13
N GLY A 4 31.31 70.17 21.77
CA GLY A 4 31.12 69.93 23.22
C GLY A 4 29.67 69.64 23.63
N GLU A 5 29.29 68.75 24.56
CA GLU A 5 29.95 67.96 25.63
C GLU A 5 28.91 66.88 26.06
N ALA A 6 29.24 65.60 26.31
CA ALA A 6 29.92 64.96 27.45
C ALA A 6 29.05 64.73 28.72
N GLY A 7 29.12 63.49 29.23
CA GLY A 7 28.63 63.02 30.53
C GLY A 7 28.27 61.53 30.45
N GLY A 8 28.93 60.54 31.06
CA GLY A 8 29.91 60.51 32.13
C GLY A 8 29.34 59.75 33.34
N SER A 9 29.75 58.50 33.58
CA SER A 9 29.91 57.95 34.93
C SER A 9 30.69 56.63 34.93
N ARG A 10 31.52 56.48 35.97
CA ARG A 10 32.57 55.47 36.21
C ARG A 10 32.07 54.39 37.18
N ILE A 11 32.78 53.25 37.27
CA ILE A 11 33.19 52.53 38.51
C ILE A 11 34.16 51.36 38.13
N PRO A 12 35.05 50.87 39.04
CA PRO A 12 36.48 50.75 38.74
C PRO A 12 37.19 49.39 38.98
N THR A 13 38.48 49.34 38.58
CA THR A 13 39.68 48.69 39.19
C THR A 13 39.87 47.15 39.30
N ARG A 14 40.85 46.67 38.50
CA ARG A 14 42.09 45.90 38.86
C ARG A 14 42.03 44.36 39.13
N PRO A 15 43.18 43.64 39.05
CA PRO A 15 43.42 42.62 38.03
C PRO A 15 43.63 41.18 38.58
N GLY A 16 43.58 40.19 37.69
CA GLY A 16 43.92 38.80 38.01
C GLY A 16 44.61 38.13 36.82
N LEU A 17 45.90 37.90 36.96
CA LEU A 17 46.76 37.17 36.04
C LEU A 17 46.45 35.66 36.17
N LEU A 18 46.07 34.99 35.09
CA LEU A 18 46.16 33.53 35.01
C LEU A 18 46.61 33.14 33.60
N ALA A 19 47.87 32.71 33.53
CA ALA A 19 48.43 32.08 32.36
C ALA A 19 47.74 30.73 32.13
N LEU A 20 47.19 30.52 30.94
CA LEU A 20 46.84 29.19 30.46
C LEU A 20 47.53 29.01 29.10
N LEU A 21 48.50 28.08 29.08
CA LEU A 21 49.13 27.59 27.88
C LEU A 21 48.06 27.10 26.90
N VAL A 22 47.96 27.74 25.73
CA VAL A 22 47.23 27.17 24.60
C VAL A 22 48.15 26.17 23.92
N THR A 23 47.96 24.88 24.24
CA THR A 23 48.48 23.79 23.43
C THR A 23 47.77 23.82 22.07
N VAL A 24 48.55 23.98 20.99
CA VAL A 24 48.09 23.81 19.61
C VAL A 24 47.80 22.33 19.40
N GLY A 25 46.58 21.91 19.75
CA GLY A 25 46.03 20.61 19.38
C GLY A 25 45.61 20.65 17.92
N ALA A 26 46.22 19.78 17.11
CA ALA A 26 45.82 19.56 15.72
C ALA A 26 44.32 19.23 15.66
N GLN A 27 43.51 20.18 15.16
CA GLN A 27 42.18 19.88 14.69
C GLN A 27 42.30 19.08 13.40
N LEU A 28 42.35 17.76 13.51
CA LEU A 28 41.88 16.90 12.43
C LEU A 28 40.39 17.18 12.29
N ALA A 29 40.05 18.03 11.33
CA ALA A 29 38.71 18.11 10.80
C ALA A 29 38.37 16.70 10.27
N LEU A 30 37.59 15.95 11.06
CA LEU A 30 36.89 14.78 10.58
C LEU A 30 35.86 15.32 9.58
N LEU A 31 36.26 15.42 8.32
CA LEU A 31 35.29 15.35 7.23
C LEU A 31 34.69 13.95 7.36
N ALA A 32 33.60 13.85 8.12
CA ALA A 32 32.65 12.79 7.94
C ALA A 32 32.26 12.90 6.47
N THR A 33 32.83 12.03 5.66
CA THR A 33 32.16 11.60 4.45
C THR A 33 30.84 11.03 4.97
N ASP A 34 29.79 11.85 4.96
CA ASP A 34 28.42 11.37 4.96
C ASP A 34 28.28 10.56 3.67
N GLY A 35 28.81 9.34 3.72
CA GLY A 35 28.56 8.32 2.74
C GLY A 35 27.06 8.17 2.73
N TRP A 36 26.44 8.49 1.59
CA TRP A 36 25.11 8.02 1.24
C TRP A 36 25.16 6.50 1.12
N ALA A 37 25.23 5.85 2.26
CA ALA A 37 25.03 4.44 2.46
C ALA A 37 24.50 4.28 3.88
N GLY A 38 23.37 4.94 4.16
CA GLY A 38 22.52 4.52 5.27
C GLY A 38 22.14 3.08 4.99
N ALA A 39 22.85 2.14 5.59
CA ALA A 39 22.53 0.72 5.52
C ALA A 39 21.12 0.56 6.07
N ARG A 40 20.15 0.38 5.17
CA ARG A 40 18.77 0.06 5.55
C ARG A 40 18.83 -1.24 6.35
N ALA A 41 18.27 -1.22 7.55
CA ALA A 41 18.19 -2.42 8.38
C ALA A 41 17.60 -3.57 7.53
N PRO A 42 18.15 -4.79 7.64
CA PRO A 42 17.66 -5.91 6.85
C PRO A 42 16.17 -6.12 7.12
N VAL A 43 15.39 -6.19 6.06
CA VAL A 43 13.95 -6.43 6.15
C VAL A 43 13.75 -7.87 6.60
N PRO A 44 12.98 -8.13 7.68
CA PRO A 44 12.71 -9.50 8.11
C PRO A 44 12.04 -10.31 6.99
N ALA A 45 12.43 -11.58 6.87
CA ALA A 45 11.81 -12.52 5.95
C ALA A 45 10.29 -12.64 6.21
N TRP A 46 9.53 -12.95 5.17
CA TRP A 46 8.09 -13.13 5.30
C TRP A 46 7.73 -14.45 6.01
N SER A 47 6.85 -14.36 7.01
CA SER A 47 6.15 -15.49 7.63
C SER A 47 4.80 -15.76 6.94
N ALA A 48 4.18 -14.71 6.39
CA ALA A 48 2.95 -14.80 5.62
C ALA A 48 3.14 -15.51 4.27
N SER A 49 2.06 -16.09 3.75
CA SER A 49 2.04 -16.69 2.42
C SER A 49 1.31 -15.79 1.44
N TRP A 50 1.75 -15.79 0.18
CA TRP A 50 0.90 -15.35 -0.91
C TRP A 50 -0.37 -16.18 -0.93
N ILE A 51 -1.52 -15.51 -1.03
CA ILE A 51 -2.83 -16.13 -1.16
C ILE A 51 -3.53 -15.69 -2.46
N TRP A 52 -4.40 -16.55 -2.97
CA TRP A 52 -5.28 -16.22 -4.10
C TRP A 52 -6.62 -16.96 -4.08
N SER A 53 -7.49 -16.71 -5.08
CA SER A 53 -8.78 -17.38 -5.28
C SER A 53 -8.69 -18.70 -6.06
N SER A 54 -7.60 -18.93 -6.80
CA SER A 54 -7.36 -20.16 -7.54
C SER A 54 -5.87 -20.52 -7.56
N ALA A 55 -5.55 -21.81 -7.70
CA ALA A 55 -4.18 -22.29 -7.74
C ALA A 55 -3.41 -21.80 -8.99
N ARG A 56 -4.12 -21.50 -10.09
CA ARG A 56 -3.53 -20.96 -11.33
C ARG A 56 -3.35 -19.45 -11.23
N GLY A 57 -4.41 -18.73 -10.84
CA GLY A 57 -4.41 -17.28 -10.69
C GLY A 57 -4.11 -16.50 -11.97
N ALA A 58 -4.22 -17.10 -13.15
CA ALA A 58 -3.85 -16.48 -14.42
C ALA A 58 -5.08 -15.92 -15.18
N GLU A 59 -6.20 -15.73 -14.48
CA GLU A 59 -7.40 -15.14 -15.04
C GLU A 59 -7.14 -13.66 -15.39
N PRO A 60 -7.36 -13.21 -16.63
CA PRO A 60 -7.20 -11.81 -17.02
C PRO A 60 -8.18 -10.89 -16.29
N ASP A 61 -7.70 -9.69 -15.95
CA ASP A 61 -8.53 -8.60 -15.40
C ASP A 61 -9.45 -9.02 -14.23
N HIS A 62 -8.83 -9.70 -13.26
CA HIS A 62 -9.55 -10.44 -12.24
C HIS A 62 -9.51 -9.70 -10.91
N HIS A 63 -10.68 -9.55 -10.30
CA HIS A 63 -10.87 -8.80 -9.06
C HIS A 63 -11.33 -9.74 -7.95
N VAL A 64 -10.63 -9.72 -6.82
CA VAL A 64 -10.88 -10.64 -5.70
C VAL A 64 -10.92 -9.84 -4.41
N TYR A 65 -12.00 -10.01 -3.64
CA TYR A 65 -12.07 -9.52 -2.28
C TYR A 65 -11.42 -10.51 -1.33
N PHE A 66 -10.60 -10.03 -0.41
CA PHE A 66 -10.01 -10.79 0.69
C PHE A 66 -10.39 -10.17 2.03
N ARG A 67 -10.65 -11.00 3.04
CA ARG A 67 -11.09 -10.55 4.37
C ARG A 67 -10.54 -11.43 5.47
N ARG A 68 -10.19 -10.79 6.60
CA ARG A 68 -9.79 -11.45 7.85
C ARG A 68 -10.45 -10.76 9.04
N ALA A 69 -11.43 -11.43 9.63
CA ALA A 69 -12.04 -11.02 10.89
C ALA A 69 -11.21 -11.49 12.09
N PHE A 70 -11.15 -10.66 13.13
CA PHE A 70 -10.49 -10.96 14.40
C PHE A 70 -11.09 -10.09 15.52
N THR A 71 -10.79 -10.42 16.77
CA THR A 71 -11.28 -9.68 17.94
C THR A 71 -10.11 -9.17 18.76
N LEU A 72 -10.22 -7.94 19.25
CA LEU A 72 -9.26 -7.33 20.15
C LEU A 72 -9.90 -7.09 21.52
N ALA A 73 -9.20 -7.41 22.60
CA ALA A 73 -9.67 -7.09 23.95
C ALA A 73 -9.66 -5.58 24.21
N THR A 74 -8.65 -4.89 23.67
CA THR A 74 -8.44 -3.45 23.82
C THR A 74 -8.00 -2.85 22.49
N ALA A 75 -8.11 -1.54 22.33
CA ALA A 75 -7.44 -0.86 21.23
C ALA A 75 -5.91 -1.02 21.36
N PRO A 76 -5.15 -1.00 20.25
CA PRO A 76 -3.69 -1.03 20.30
C PRO A 76 -3.15 0.15 21.12
N ALA A 77 -2.26 -0.12 22.07
CA ALA A 77 -1.61 0.91 22.90
C ALA A 77 -0.38 1.53 22.21
N VAL A 78 0.11 0.92 21.14
CA VAL A 78 1.29 1.33 20.38
C VAL A 78 0.96 1.38 18.88
N PRO A 79 1.71 2.14 18.07
CA PRO A 79 1.58 2.11 16.62
C PRO A 79 1.65 0.67 16.10
N CYS A 80 0.69 0.33 15.24
CA CYS A 80 0.57 -1.01 14.65
C CYS A 80 0.51 -0.85 13.14
N SER A 81 1.46 -1.48 12.46
CA SER A 81 1.61 -1.41 11.01
C SER A 81 1.66 -2.81 10.40
N VAL A 82 1.21 -2.90 9.15
CA VAL A 82 1.26 -4.13 8.34
C VAL A 82 2.12 -3.89 7.11
N ARG A 83 2.81 -4.94 6.66
CA ARG A 83 3.44 -4.98 5.34
C ARG A 83 2.44 -5.59 4.38
N VAL A 84 2.19 -4.97 3.23
CA VAL A 84 1.19 -5.42 2.28
C VAL A 84 1.69 -5.29 0.84
N SER A 85 1.36 -6.27 0.01
CA SER A 85 1.71 -6.29 -1.40
C SER A 85 0.71 -7.13 -2.20
N ALA A 86 0.71 -6.96 -3.52
CA ALA A 86 -0.16 -7.68 -4.43
C ALA A 86 0.42 -7.75 -5.85
N ALA A 87 0.08 -8.81 -6.56
CA ALA A 87 0.24 -8.92 -8.00
C ALA A 87 -1.16 -8.82 -8.65
N THR A 88 -1.64 -7.66 -9.12
CA THR A 88 -0.87 -6.44 -9.43
C THR A 88 -1.19 -5.26 -8.51
N HIS A 89 -2.44 -5.09 -8.11
CA HIS A 89 -2.88 -3.96 -7.29
C HIS A 89 -3.78 -4.41 -6.15
N TYR A 90 -3.75 -3.70 -5.02
CA TYR A 90 -4.64 -3.83 -3.89
C TYR A 90 -5.17 -2.45 -3.47
N VAL A 91 -6.37 -2.46 -2.88
CA VAL A 91 -6.88 -1.40 -2.01
C VAL A 91 -7.16 -2.01 -0.65
N LEU A 92 -6.52 -1.50 0.39
CA LEU A 92 -6.59 -2.02 1.76
C LEU A 92 -7.61 -1.23 2.58
N PHE A 93 -8.41 -1.95 3.35
CA PHE A 93 -9.41 -1.41 4.25
C PHE A 93 -9.27 -2.02 5.65
N VAL A 94 -9.54 -1.20 6.67
CA VAL A 94 -9.71 -1.66 8.05
C VAL A 94 -11.02 -1.09 8.57
N ASN A 95 -11.92 -1.97 9.02
CA ASN A 95 -13.25 -1.60 9.52
C ASN A 95 -14.02 -0.67 8.56
N GLY A 96 -13.97 -0.96 7.25
CA GLY A 96 -14.65 -0.19 6.20
C GLY A 96 -13.94 1.09 5.74
N ARG A 97 -12.85 1.51 6.41
CA ARG A 97 -12.09 2.71 6.04
C ARG A 97 -10.90 2.34 5.17
N LYS A 98 -10.73 3.01 4.03
CA LYS A 98 -9.57 2.86 3.15
C LYS A 98 -8.31 3.32 3.86
N VAL A 99 -7.31 2.44 3.95
CA VAL A 99 -6.01 2.68 4.57
C VAL A 99 -4.96 3.07 3.53
N GLY A 100 -5.05 2.51 2.33
CA GLY A 100 -4.12 2.80 1.24
C GLY A 100 -4.31 1.87 0.05
N PHE A 101 -3.50 2.07 -0.99
CA PHE A 101 -3.48 1.26 -2.20
C PHE A 101 -2.04 1.08 -2.71
N GLY A 102 -1.84 0.09 -3.57
CA GLY A 102 -0.52 -0.24 -4.11
C GLY A 102 -0.49 -1.69 -4.59
N PRO A 103 0.68 -2.34 -4.65
CA PRO A 103 1.97 -1.69 -4.82
C PRO A 103 2.02 -1.00 -6.20
N PRO A 104 3.03 -0.15 -6.47
CA PRO A 104 3.32 0.26 -7.84
C PRO A 104 3.75 -0.95 -8.68
N ILE A 105 3.45 -0.93 -9.97
CA ILE A 105 3.92 -1.94 -10.92
C ILE A 105 5.46 -1.96 -10.91
N ALA A 106 6.04 -3.16 -10.90
CA ALA A 106 7.47 -3.38 -10.83
C ALA A 106 7.88 -4.67 -11.56
N ASP A 107 9.18 -4.84 -11.81
CA ASP A 107 9.73 -6.13 -12.24
C ASP A 107 9.40 -7.20 -11.18
N PRO A 108 8.82 -8.35 -11.55
CA PRO A 108 8.49 -9.41 -10.59
C PRO A 108 9.66 -9.86 -9.71
N ARG A 109 10.91 -9.75 -10.18
CA ARG A 109 12.13 -10.08 -9.42
C ARG A 109 12.45 -9.05 -8.34
N ARG A 110 11.93 -7.82 -8.46
CA ARG A 110 12.09 -6.72 -7.49
C ARG A 110 10.74 -6.08 -7.20
N HIS A 111 9.82 -6.89 -6.70
CA HIS A 111 8.47 -6.46 -6.37
C HIS A 111 8.43 -5.65 -5.07
N TYR A 112 7.49 -4.71 -4.94
CA TYR A 112 7.41 -3.83 -3.77
C TYR A 112 6.35 -4.27 -2.75
N PHE A 113 6.57 -3.94 -1.49
CA PHE A 113 5.52 -3.88 -0.47
C PHE A 113 5.41 -2.47 0.11
N ASP A 114 4.21 -2.12 0.56
CA ASP A 114 3.95 -0.91 1.35
C ASP A 114 3.89 -1.26 2.84
N THR A 115 4.30 -0.33 3.70
CA THR A 115 4.04 -0.39 5.14
C THR A 115 2.88 0.53 5.46
N ARG A 116 1.81 -0.02 6.02
CA ARG A 116 0.56 0.72 6.30
C ARG A 116 0.27 0.71 7.79
N GLU A 117 0.14 1.90 8.39
CA GLU A 117 -0.30 2.03 9.77
C GLU A 117 -1.81 1.75 9.86
N ILE A 118 -2.18 0.76 10.67
CA ILE A 118 -3.57 0.33 10.84
C ILE A 118 -4.12 0.65 12.23
N GLY A 119 -3.25 0.94 13.21
CA GLY A 119 -3.62 1.25 14.59
C GLY A 119 -4.80 2.23 14.75
N PRO A 120 -4.80 3.39 14.06
CA PRO A 120 -5.88 4.39 14.14
C PRO A 120 -7.26 3.91 13.65
N TYR A 121 -7.34 2.75 13.00
CA TYR A 121 -8.57 2.18 12.46
C TYR A 121 -9.09 1.01 13.30
N LEU A 122 -8.30 0.51 14.24
CA LEU A 122 -8.64 -0.62 15.11
C LEU A 122 -9.44 -0.16 16.34
N ARG A 123 -10.27 -1.06 16.87
CA ARG A 123 -11.14 -0.81 18.03
C ARG A 123 -11.22 -2.02 18.96
N PRO A 124 -11.62 -1.85 20.23
CA PRO A 124 -12.00 -3.00 21.06
C PRO A 124 -13.15 -3.78 20.43
N GLY A 125 -13.16 -5.10 20.61
CA GLY A 125 -14.16 -6.00 20.04
C GLY A 125 -13.85 -6.44 18.60
N PRO A 126 -14.89 -6.69 17.78
CA PRO A 126 -14.73 -7.19 16.41
C PRO A 126 -14.07 -6.18 15.47
N ASN A 127 -13.06 -6.65 14.75
CA ASN A 127 -12.35 -5.92 13.71
C ASN A 127 -12.27 -6.76 12.43
N VAL A 128 -12.06 -6.07 11.31
CA VAL A 128 -11.74 -6.71 10.05
C VAL A 128 -10.65 -5.94 9.32
N VAL A 129 -9.71 -6.68 8.74
CA VAL A 129 -8.83 -6.20 7.67
C VAL A 129 -9.32 -6.82 6.37
N ALA A 130 -9.41 -6.00 5.33
CA ALA A 130 -9.99 -6.39 4.06
C ALA A 130 -9.21 -5.78 2.89
N ALA A 131 -9.12 -6.47 1.77
CA ALA A 131 -8.46 -5.99 0.58
C ALA A 131 -9.27 -6.30 -0.68
N LEU A 132 -9.38 -5.35 -1.60
CA LEU A 132 -9.80 -5.60 -2.97
C LEU A 132 -8.53 -5.70 -3.81
N VAL A 133 -8.32 -6.82 -4.46
CA VAL A 133 -7.09 -7.11 -5.22
C VAL A 133 -7.43 -7.29 -6.69
N HIS A 134 -6.73 -6.55 -7.54
CA HIS A 134 -6.86 -6.58 -8.99
C HIS A 134 -5.62 -7.21 -9.60
N SER A 135 -5.82 -8.33 -10.30
CA SER A 135 -4.80 -8.98 -11.09
C SER A 135 -5.02 -8.66 -12.56
N LEU A 136 -4.01 -8.05 -13.20
CA LEU A 136 -4.03 -7.86 -14.64
C LEU A 136 -3.86 -9.19 -15.38
N ALA A 137 -2.93 -10.04 -14.88
CA ALA A 137 -2.43 -11.32 -15.43
C ALA A 137 -1.87 -11.28 -16.87
N THR A 138 -2.44 -10.46 -17.75
CA THR A 138 -2.05 -10.28 -19.15
C THR A 138 -0.93 -9.25 -19.27
N PRO A 139 0.13 -9.54 -20.04
CA PRO A 139 1.22 -8.60 -20.25
C PRO A 139 0.79 -7.35 -21.04
N THR A 140 1.39 -6.23 -20.68
CA THR A 140 1.27 -4.91 -21.33
C THR A 140 2.65 -4.27 -21.46
N GLN A 141 2.75 -3.05 -22.01
CA GLN A 141 4.05 -2.39 -22.17
C GLN A 141 4.77 -2.14 -20.83
N ASP A 142 4.01 -1.98 -19.75
CA ASP A 142 4.48 -1.67 -18.41
C ASP A 142 4.46 -2.87 -17.44
N PHE A 143 3.90 -4.02 -17.85
CA PHE A 143 3.70 -5.18 -16.98
C PHE A 143 3.99 -6.50 -17.71
N HIS A 144 4.77 -7.37 -17.08
CA HIS A 144 5.24 -8.64 -17.67
C HIS A 144 4.18 -9.75 -17.75
N GLY A 145 2.96 -9.48 -17.28
CA GLY A 145 1.99 -10.55 -17.05
C GLY A 145 2.34 -11.34 -15.78
N GLY A 146 1.48 -12.29 -15.44
CA GLY A 146 1.71 -13.16 -14.29
C GLY A 146 0.42 -13.72 -13.73
N ARG A 147 0.38 -13.82 -12.41
CA ARG A 147 -0.75 -14.38 -11.69
C ARG A 147 -1.19 -13.46 -10.56
N GLY A 148 -2.45 -13.55 -10.20
CA GLY A 148 -3.02 -12.90 -9.04
C GLY A 148 -2.40 -13.44 -7.76
N LEU A 149 -1.92 -12.52 -6.91
CA LEU A 149 -1.36 -12.83 -5.60
C LEU A 149 -1.67 -11.67 -4.64
N PHE A 150 -1.92 -11.99 -3.38
CA PHE A 150 -2.03 -11.03 -2.29
C PHE A 150 -1.25 -11.51 -1.07
N ILE A 151 -0.52 -10.61 -0.42
CA ILE A 151 0.18 -10.90 0.83
C ILE A 151 0.04 -9.74 1.80
N LEU A 152 -0.20 -10.07 3.06
CA LEU A 152 -0.18 -9.13 4.17
C LEU A 152 0.48 -9.81 5.36
N GLN A 153 1.37 -9.09 6.06
CA GLN A 153 2.03 -9.56 7.28
C GLN A 153 1.92 -8.49 8.35
N GLY A 154 1.55 -8.90 9.55
CA GLY A 154 1.51 -8.02 10.70
C GLY A 154 0.88 -8.66 11.92
N THR A 155 1.15 -8.06 13.07
CA THR A 155 0.69 -8.54 14.37
C THR A 155 0.14 -7.36 15.17
N VAL A 156 -0.99 -7.58 15.83
CA VAL A 156 -1.55 -6.63 16.79
C VAL A 156 -1.25 -7.13 18.20
N GLU A 157 -0.43 -6.39 18.93
CA GLU A 157 -0.14 -6.67 20.34
C GLU A 157 -1.35 -6.30 21.22
N GLN A 158 -1.72 -7.18 22.15
CA GLN A 158 -2.80 -6.94 23.12
C GLN A 158 -2.54 -7.73 24.42
N PRO A 159 -3.18 -7.38 25.54
CA PRO A 159 -2.93 -8.03 26.84
C PRO A 159 -3.17 -9.55 26.87
N LEU A 160 -4.09 -10.06 26.05
CA LEU A 160 -4.40 -11.50 25.96
C LEU A 160 -3.45 -12.27 25.04
N GLY A 161 -2.44 -11.61 24.47
CA GLY A 161 -1.49 -12.18 23.51
C GLY A 161 -1.71 -11.70 22.08
N PRO A 162 -0.67 -11.76 21.23
CA PRO A 162 -0.67 -11.16 19.91
C PRO A 162 -1.72 -11.78 18.97
N VAL A 163 -2.35 -10.94 18.16
CA VAL A 163 -3.20 -11.37 17.03
C VAL A 163 -2.40 -11.27 15.74
N CYS A 164 -2.09 -12.42 15.16
CA CYS A 164 -1.45 -12.51 13.85
C CYS A 164 -2.47 -12.24 12.71
N LEU A 165 -2.09 -11.34 11.80
CA LEU A 165 -2.86 -10.93 10.63
C LEU A 165 -2.28 -11.45 9.32
N ASP A 166 -1.24 -12.27 9.39
CA ASP A 166 -0.56 -12.84 8.22
C ASP A 166 -1.56 -13.51 7.27
N THR A 167 -1.33 -13.33 5.96
CA THR A 167 -2.11 -14.03 4.94
C THR A 167 -1.83 -15.52 4.97
N ASP A 168 -2.90 -16.27 5.20
CA ASP A 168 -2.95 -17.72 5.34
C ASP A 168 -4.37 -18.22 4.99
N ARG A 169 -4.65 -19.50 5.19
CA ARG A 169 -5.98 -20.10 4.98
C ARG A 169 -7.09 -19.55 5.89
N ARG A 170 -6.77 -18.75 6.90
CA ARG A 170 -7.77 -18.12 7.78
C ARG A 170 -8.36 -16.84 7.17
N TRP A 171 -7.77 -16.34 6.10
CA TRP A 171 -8.39 -15.34 5.24
C TRP A 171 -9.47 -15.98 4.38
N ARG A 172 -10.56 -15.25 4.15
CA ARG A 172 -11.62 -15.62 3.22
C ARG A 172 -11.53 -14.78 1.96
N HIS A 173 -12.04 -15.32 0.86
CA HIS A 173 -12.07 -14.63 -0.42
C HIS A 173 -13.43 -14.75 -1.13
N LEU A 174 -13.70 -13.78 -1.99
CA LEU A 174 -14.80 -13.79 -2.94
C LEU A 174 -14.31 -13.24 -4.27
N VAL A 175 -14.45 -14.02 -5.34
CA VAL A 175 -14.25 -13.52 -6.71
C VAL A 175 -15.36 -12.53 -7.03
N SER A 176 -14.98 -11.31 -7.42
CA SER A 176 -15.94 -10.26 -7.72
C SER A 176 -16.68 -10.54 -9.02
N ARG A 177 -17.98 -10.23 -9.01
CA ARG A 177 -18.82 -10.18 -10.22
C ARG A 177 -19.11 -8.76 -10.69
N VAL A 178 -18.57 -7.76 -9.96
CA VAL A 178 -18.75 -6.34 -10.28
C VAL A 178 -18.11 -6.02 -11.62
N TRP A 179 -16.88 -6.49 -11.84
CA TRP A 179 -16.11 -6.20 -13.04
C TRP A 179 -16.27 -7.28 -14.10
N ARG A 180 -16.40 -6.86 -15.35
CA ARG A 180 -16.38 -7.77 -16.50
C ARG A 180 -14.95 -8.18 -16.85
N HIS A 181 -14.66 -9.48 -16.78
CA HIS A 181 -13.34 -10.02 -17.17
C HIS A 181 -13.13 -10.07 -18.70
N ASP A 182 -14.18 -9.86 -19.49
CA ASP A 182 -14.14 -9.85 -20.96
C ASP A 182 -14.16 -8.42 -21.54
N ALA A 183 -13.86 -7.41 -20.71
CA ALA A 183 -13.82 -6.04 -21.16
C ALA A 183 -12.74 -5.82 -22.24
N PRO A 184 -13.00 -4.96 -23.25
CA PRO A 184 -12.04 -4.72 -24.31
C PRO A 184 -10.79 -4.02 -23.77
N ARG A 185 -9.66 -4.28 -24.42
CA ARG A 185 -8.42 -3.52 -24.17
C ARG A 185 -8.55 -2.10 -24.71
N GLN A 186 -7.93 -1.15 -24.00
CA GLN A 186 -7.79 0.22 -24.47
C GLN A 186 -6.97 0.29 -25.77
N SER A 187 -5.88 -0.47 -25.83
CA SER A 187 -5.01 -0.64 -27.00
C SER A 187 -4.14 -1.89 -26.84
N PRO A 188 -3.40 -2.33 -27.87
CA PRO A 188 -2.40 -3.40 -27.75
C PRO A 188 -1.31 -3.13 -26.71
N GLN A 189 -1.10 -1.88 -26.30
CA GLN A 189 -0.08 -1.47 -25.34
C GLN A 189 -0.59 -1.37 -23.90
N LEU A 190 -1.89 -1.13 -23.69
CA LEU A 190 -2.49 -0.75 -22.40
C LEU A 190 -3.43 -1.82 -21.82
N HIS A 191 -3.93 -1.59 -20.60
CA HIS A 191 -4.81 -2.53 -19.89
C HIS A 191 -6.24 -2.58 -20.48
N THR A 192 -7.11 -3.32 -19.82
CA THR A 192 -8.55 -3.39 -20.11
C THR A 192 -9.26 -2.12 -19.69
N VAL A 193 -10.34 -1.78 -20.39
CA VAL A 193 -11.26 -0.73 -19.95
C VAL A 193 -12.08 -1.27 -18.78
N GLU A 194 -12.21 -0.50 -17.71
CA GLU A 194 -13.08 -0.88 -16.60
C GLU A 194 -14.56 -0.86 -17.04
N ILE A 195 -15.24 -1.99 -16.89
CA ILE A 195 -16.69 -2.08 -17.02
C ILE A 195 -17.24 -2.76 -15.76
N ALA A 196 -17.88 -1.96 -14.91
CA ALA A 196 -18.34 -2.38 -13.60
C ALA A 196 -19.87 -2.22 -13.43
N ASP A 197 -20.51 -3.23 -12.85
CA ASP A 197 -21.90 -3.17 -12.35
C ASP A 197 -21.90 -3.17 -10.83
N LEU A 198 -21.91 -1.96 -10.24
CA LEU A 198 -21.84 -1.77 -8.78
C LEU A 198 -23.05 -2.33 -8.04
N ARG A 199 -24.15 -2.67 -8.72
CA ARG A 199 -25.30 -3.38 -8.09
C ARG A 199 -24.91 -4.78 -7.63
N GLN A 200 -23.84 -5.34 -8.17
CA GLN A 200 -23.30 -6.65 -7.78
C GLN A 200 -22.26 -6.55 -6.66
N GLU A 201 -21.94 -5.34 -6.18
CA GLU A 201 -20.99 -5.18 -5.09
C GLU A 201 -21.60 -5.76 -3.80
N PRO A 202 -20.85 -6.58 -3.04
CA PRO A 202 -21.30 -6.98 -1.72
C PRO A 202 -21.23 -5.77 -0.79
N VAL A 203 -22.35 -5.05 -0.68
CA VAL A 203 -22.44 -3.80 0.08
C VAL A 203 -21.99 -4.01 1.52
N GLY A 204 -21.10 -3.12 1.99
CA GLY A 204 -20.57 -3.20 3.33
C GLY A 204 -19.58 -4.33 3.55
N TRP A 205 -19.11 -5.01 2.49
CA TRP A 205 -18.15 -6.10 2.60
C TRP A 205 -17.03 -5.71 3.56
N ALA A 206 -16.33 -4.60 3.35
CA ALA A 206 -15.20 -4.14 4.18
C ALA A 206 -15.50 -3.88 5.69
N ALA A 207 -16.76 -3.87 6.14
CA ALA A 207 -17.13 -3.61 7.53
C ALA A 207 -17.10 -4.87 8.41
N SER A 208 -16.88 -4.72 9.72
CA SER A 208 -16.75 -5.87 10.64
C SER A 208 -18.05 -6.63 10.90
N ALA A 209 -19.21 -6.04 10.57
CA ALA A 209 -20.53 -6.64 10.77
C ALA A 209 -21.00 -7.46 9.56
N PHE A 210 -20.22 -7.46 8.46
CA PHE A 210 -20.57 -8.20 7.25
C PHE A 210 -20.43 -9.72 7.47
N ASP A 211 -21.46 -10.47 7.09
CA ASP A 211 -21.44 -11.93 7.13
C ASP A 211 -20.70 -12.49 5.90
N ASP A 212 -19.49 -13.00 6.13
CA ASP A 212 -18.65 -13.66 5.13
C ASP A 212 -18.70 -15.20 5.23
N SER A 213 -19.68 -15.78 5.93
CA SER A 213 -19.81 -17.23 6.08
C SER A 213 -19.86 -17.99 4.75
N GLY A 214 -20.46 -17.37 3.72
CA GLY A 214 -20.52 -17.90 2.35
C GLY A 214 -19.25 -17.73 1.51
N TRP A 215 -18.22 -17.05 2.03
CA TRP A 215 -16.96 -16.86 1.31
C TRP A 215 -16.03 -18.04 1.53
N ALA A 216 -15.35 -18.46 0.46
CA ALA A 216 -14.41 -19.57 0.52
C ALA A 216 -13.12 -19.16 1.27
N PRO A 217 -12.43 -20.08 1.94
CA PRO A 217 -11.08 -19.80 2.45
C PRO A 217 -10.14 -19.46 1.28
N ALA A 218 -9.17 -18.59 1.52
CA ALA A 218 -8.15 -18.27 0.54
C ALA A 218 -7.17 -19.45 0.34
N LEU A 219 -6.67 -19.62 -0.87
CA LEU A 219 -5.66 -20.63 -1.16
C LEU A 219 -4.27 -20.08 -0.89
N GLU A 220 -3.52 -20.73 -0.01
CA GLU A 220 -2.08 -20.49 0.15
C GLU A 220 -1.33 -20.99 -1.08
N ILE A 221 -0.63 -20.07 -1.72
CA ILE A 221 0.15 -20.31 -2.93
C ILE A 221 1.62 -20.60 -2.59
N GLY A 222 2.18 -19.86 -1.65
CA GLY A 222 3.56 -20.07 -1.17
C GLY A 222 4.13 -18.85 -0.45
N ARG A 223 5.22 -19.03 0.30
CA ARG A 223 5.95 -17.92 0.93
C ARG A 223 6.94 -17.30 -0.07
N PRO A 224 7.13 -15.98 -0.06
CA PRO A 224 8.19 -15.33 -0.82
C PRO A 224 9.59 -15.89 -0.46
N PRO A 225 10.53 -15.94 -1.43
CA PRO A 225 10.31 -15.78 -2.87
C PRO A 225 9.62 -17.03 -3.46
N CYS A 226 8.56 -16.84 -4.25
CA CYS A 226 7.90 -17.95 -4.94
C CYS A 226 7.07 -17.47 -6.13
N CYS A 227 6.59 -18.42 -6.95
CA CYS A 227 5.52 -18.18 -7.92
C CYS A 227 5.84 -17.14 -9.00
N GLY A 228 7.13 -17.01 -9.35
CA GLY A 228 7.62 -16.05 -10.33
C GLY A 228 7.96 -14.67 -9.74
N TYR A 229 7.81 -14.49 -8.42
CA TYR A 229 8.11 -13.25 -7.72
C TYR A 229 9.32 -13.42 -6.79
N GLY A 230 10.19 -12.42 -6.78
CA GLY A 230 11.27 -12.31 -5.81
C GLY A 230 10.75 -11.96 -4.41
N GLU A 231 11.68 -11.78 -3.47
CA GLU A 231 11.35 -11.29 -2.13
C GLU A 231 10.83 -9.84 -2.24
N PRO A 232 9.60 -9.53 -1.75
CA PRO A 232 9.11 -8.16 -1.79
C PRO A 232 10.02 -7.22 -0.99
N VAL A 233 10.45 -6.14 -1.62
CA VAL A 233 11.28 -5.10 -1.01
C VAL A 233 10.44 -3.88 -0.60
N PRO A 234 10.84 -3.10 0.41
CA PRO A 234 10.04 -1.95 0.83
C PRO A 234 10.02 -0.92 -0.30
N ARG A 235 8.85 -0.35 -0.57
CA ARG A 235 8.66 0.71 -1.55
C ARG A 235 9.69 1.84 -1.36
N GLU A 236 10.30 2.24 -2.47
CA GLU A 236 11.28 3.33 -2.53
C GLU A 236 10.73 4.58 -3.24
N LEU A 237 9.47 4.49 -3.69
CA LEU A 237 8.77 5.52 -4.44
C LEU A 237 7.72 6.19 -3.57
N GLY A 238 7.47 7.48 -3.81
CA GLY A 238 6.34 8.18 -3.21
C GLY A 238 5.00 7.52 -3.55
N GLU A 239 3.98 7.86 -2.77
CA GLU A 239 2.60 7.47 -3.08
C GLU A 239 2.04 8.33 -4.21
N ILE A 240 1.07 7.76 -4.93
CA ILE A 240 0.32 8.53 -5.92
C ILE A 240 -0.75 9.30 -5.16
N ASP A 241 -0.79 10.62 -5.34
CA ASP A 241 -1.78 11.47 -4.69
C ASP A 241 -3.19 11.23 -5.27
N GLU A 242 -4.16 10.99 -4.40
CA GLU A 242 -5.58 10.90 -4.76
C GLU A 242 -6.28 12.20 -4.38
N VAL A 243 -6.39 13.13 -5.33
CA VAL A 243 -7.01 14.45 -5.12
C VAL A 243 -8.39 14.49 -5.77
N LEU A 244 -9.44 14.46 -4.96
CA LEU A 244 -10.79 14.74 -5.43
C LEU A 244 -10.95 16.25 -5.69
N ARG A 245 -11.34 16.61 -6.91
CA ARG A 245 -11.61 17.99 -7.29
C ARG A 245 -13.11 18.19 -7.44
N PRO A 246 -13.70 19.20 -6.79
CA PRO A 246 -15.11 19.52 -6.99
C PRO A 246 -15.34 19.95 -8.44
N VAL A 247 -16.50 19.58 -8.99
CA VAL A 247 -16.92 20.03 -10.32
C VAL A 247 -17.23 21.52 -10.27
N ALA A 248 -16.55 22.32 -11.09
CA ALA A 248 -16.77 23.78 -11.13
C ALA A 248 -18.07 24.16 -11.84
N ARG A 249 -18.43 23.44 -12.91
CA ARG A 249 -19.66 23.65 -13.70
C ARG A 249 -19.96 22.42 -14.55
N VAL A 250 -21.24 22.13 -14.78
CA VAL A 250 -21.69 21.16 -15.79
C VAL A 250 -21.62 21.81 -17.18
N ALA A 251 -20.80 21.26 -18.09
CA ALA A 251 -20.64 21.82 -19.43
C ALA A 251 -21.83 21.54 -20.36
N ALA A 252 -22.41 20.35 -20.25
CA ALA A 252 -23.58 19.92 -21.00
C ALA A 252 -24.29 18.78 -20.23
N SER A 253 -25.58 18.59 -20.50
CA SER A 253 -26.34 17.44 -20.03
C SER A 253 -27.22 16.91 -21.16
N GLY A 254 -27.47 15.61 -21.17
CA GLY A 254 -28.26 14.96 -22.20
C GLY A 254 -28.61 13.53 -21.78
N GLU A 255 -29.52 12.92 -22.52
CA GLU A 255 -30.00 11.57 -22.25
C GLU A 255 -29.32 10.56 -23.19
N VAL A 256 -28.68 9.54 -22.62
CA VAL A 256 -28.15 8.42 -23.40
C VAL A 256 -29.28 7.40 -23.59
N ARG A 257 -29.99 7.51 -24.72
CA ARG A 257 -31.13 6.62 -25.05
C ARG A 257 -30.72 5.21 -25.48
N ARG A 258 -29.45 5.02 -25.86
CA ARG A 258 -28.88 3.72 -26.24
C ARG A 258 -27.41 3.67 -25.89
N CYS A 259 -27.05 2.85 -24.91
CA CYS A 259 -25.68 2.42 -24.69
C CYS A 259 -25.57 0.99 -25.21
N ARG A 260 -25.20 0.81 -26.49
CA ARG A 260 -24.83 -0.51 -27.00
C ARG A 260 -23.32 -0.63 -26.85
N LEU A 261 -22.88 -1.52 -25.97
CA LEU A 261 -21.53 -2.09 -26.09
C LEU A 261 -21.47 -2.73 -27.47
N LEU A 262 -20.66 -2.14 -28.35
CA LEU A 262 -20.44 -2.73 -29.67
C LEU A 262 -19.89 -4.15 -29.45
N PRO A 263 -20.37 -5.16 -30.20
CA PRO A 263 -19.74 -6.47 -30.15
C PRO A 263 -18.25 -6.33 -30.45
N PRO A 264 -17.40 -7.21 -29.88
CA PRO A 264 -15.97 -7.18 -30.16
C PRO A 264 -15.75 -7.18 -31.69
N GLY A 265 -14.95 -6.23 -32.18
CA GLY A 265 -14.62 -6.15 -33.60
C GLY A 265 -13.85 -7.40 -34.06
N PRO A 266 -13.77 -7.67 -35.37
CA PRO A 266 -13.19 -8.90 -35.94
C PRO A 266 -11.75 -9.21 -35.48
N ALA A 267 -10.99 -8.20 -35.02
CA ALA A 267 -9.66 -8.39 -34.45
C ALA A 267 -9.65 -9.17 -33.11
N ALA A 268 -10.75 -9.18 -32.36
CA ALA A 268 -10.86 -9.87 -31.07
C ALA A 268 -11.23 -11.36 -31.21
N GLU A 269 -11.74 -11.80 -32.37
CA GLU A 269 -11.91 -13.23 -32.68
C GLU A 269 -10.59 -13.88 -33.10
N ALA A 270 -9.72 -13.14 -33.79
CA ALA A 270 -8.41 -13.63 -34.24
C ALA A 270 -7.41 -13.94 -33.10
N LEU A 271 -7.64 -13.41 -31.89
CA LEU A 271 -6.79 -13.62 -30.72
C LEU A 271 -7.28 -14.78 -29.81
N ARG A 272 -8.37 -15.47 -30.18
CA ARG A 272 -8.91 -16.64 -29.46
C ARG A 272 -8.53 -18.00 -30.09
N GLY A 273 -7.76 -17.98 -31.18
CA GLY A 273 -7.28 -19.17 -31.90
C GLY A 273 -5.86 -19.57 -31.49
#